data_AF-A0A9P6ZTX6-F1
#
_entry.id   AF-A0A9P6ZTX6-F1
#
_cell.length_a   1.000
_cell.length_b   1.000
_cell.length_c   1.000
_cell.angle_alpha   90.00
_cell.angle_beta   90.00
_cell.angle_gamma   90.00
#
_symmetry.space_group_name_H-M   'P 1'
#
loop_
_entity.id
_entity.type
_entity.pdbx_description
1 polymer ?
#
loop_
_entity_poly.entity_id
_entity_poly.type
_entity_poly.pdbx_seq_one_letter_code
_entity_poly.pdbx_strand_id
1 'polypeptide(L)' 'MDVLPGIGHACGHNLIGISGVAVALAAKAAMERVKINGKVILLGTPAEEGGFGKILLYERGAYDKMDVCLM' A
#
# COMPACT_ATOMS: atom_id res chain seq x y z
N MET A 1 2.42 -1.32 -10.61
CA MET A 1 2.98 -0.07 -10.10
C MET A 1 3.21 0.83 -11.29
N ASP A 2 2.68 2.04 -11.25
CA ASP A 2 2.69 2.98 -12.36
C ASP A 2 4.03 3.71 -12.53
N VAL A 3 4.22 4.27 -13.72
CA VAL A 3 5.42 4.99 -14.18
C VAL A 3 4.99 6.22 -14.98
N LEU A 4 5.86 7.22 -15.03
CA LEU A 4 5.67 8.37 -15.90
C LEU A 4 6.21 8.10 -17.32
N PRO A 5 5.48 8.52 -18.38
CA PRO A 5 5.92 8.33 -19.75
C PRO A 5 7.30 8.95 -20.00
N GLY A 6 8.21 8.17 -20.60
CA GLY A 6 9.53 8.64 -21.00
C GLY A 6 10.57 8.80 -19.88
N ILE A 7 10.16 8.81 -18.61
CA ILE A 7 11.08 9.01 -17.47
C ILE A 7 10.99 7.90 -16.39
N GLY A 8 10.09 6.92 -16.54
CA GLY A 8 10.04 5.74 -15.68
C GLY A 8 9.52 6.03 -14.27
N HIS A 9 10.11 5.40 -13.26
CA HIS A 9 9.74 5.60 -11.84
C HIS A 9 10.39 6.87 -11.25
N ALA A 10 10.28 8.01 -11.93
CA ALA A 10 10.86 9.27 -11.44
C ALA A 10 10.26 9.74 -10.10
N CYS A 11 9.02 9.35 -9.79
CA CYS A 11 8.37 9.58 -8.49
C CYS A 11 8.73 8.52 -7.42
N GLY A 12 9.57 7.53 -7.76
CA GLY A 12 10.08 6.55 -6.80
C GLY A 12 9.09 5.45 -6.44
N HIS A 13 8.05 5.20 -7.26
CA HIS A 13 7.03 4.19 -6.93
C HIS A 13 7.63 2.80 -6.71
N ASN A 14 8.73 2.46 -7.40
CA ASN A 14 9.51 1.25 -7.20
C ASN A 14 9.98 1.08 -5.75
N LEU A 15 10.45 2.17 -5.13
CA LEU A 15 10.86 2.18 -3.73
C LEU A 15 9.66 2.14 -2.79
N ILE A 16 8.61 2.91 -3.10
CA ILE A 16 7.39 2.93 -2.28
C ILE A 16 6.76 1.54 -2.18
N GLY A 17 6.60 0.83 -3.30
CA GLY A 17 5.98 -0.50 -3.25
C GLY A 17 6.82 -1.55 -2.53
N ILE A 18 8.15 -1.55 -2.69
CA ILE A 18 8.98 -2.51 -1.95
C ILE A 18 9.04 -2.17 -0.45
N SER A 19 9.07 -0.88 -0.09
CA SER A 19 8.96 -0.42 1.29
C SER A 19 7.63 -0.87 1.92
N GLY A 20 6.51 -0.73 1.19
CA GLY A 20 5.20 -1.21 1.65
C GLY A 20 5.18 -2.71 1.93
N VAL A 21 5.80 -3.53 1.07
CA VAL A 21 5.96 -4.99 1.30
C VAL A 21 6.78 -5.25 2.57
N ALA A 22 7.92 -4.56 2.72
CA ALA A 22 8.79 -4.72 3.88
C ALA A 22 8.09 -4.34 5.19
N VAL A 23 7.36 -3.22 5.20
CA VAL A 23 6.57 -2.75 6.35
C VAL A 23 5.47 -3.73 6.71
N ALA A 24 4.74 -4.28 5.73
CA ALA A 24 3.70 -5.27 5.99
C ALA A 24 4.26 -6.54 6.67
N LEU A 25 5.41 -7.04 6.20
CA LEU A 25 6.10 -8.18 6.79
C LEU A 25 6.63 -7.87 8.20
N ALA A 26 7.24 -6.70 8.39
CA ALA A 26 7.78 -6.26 9.68
C ALA A 26 6.67 -6.05 10.71
N ALA A 27 5.55 -5.43 10.32
CA ALA A 27 4.39 -5.23 11.18
C ALA A 27 3.79 -6.57 11.62
N LYS A 28 3.62 -7.52 10.69
CA LYS A 28 3.19 -8.89 11.02
C LYS A 28 4.13 -9.54 12.05
N ALA A 29 5.44 -9.52 11.80
CA ALA A 29 6.43 -10.12 12.69
C ALA A 29 6.43 -9.47 14.08
N ALA A 30 6.27 -8.14 14.15
CA ALA A 30 6.14 -7.42 15.41
C ALA A 30 4.87 -7.82 16.17
N MET A 31 3.71 -7.87 15.49
CA MET A 31 2.43 -8.30 16.08
C MET A 31 2.51 -9.71 16.66
N GLU A 32 3.12 -10.65 15.93
CA GLU A 32 3.35 -12.01 16.41
C GLU A 32 4.26 -12.03 17.66
N ARG A 33 5.34 -11.24 17.66
CA ARG A 33 6.28 -11.14 18.79
C ARG A 33 5.64 -10.62 20.07
N VAL A 34 4.78 -9.60 19.97
CA VAL A 34 4.10 -9.00 21.14
C VAL A 34 2.71 -9.56 21.39
N LYS A 35 2.29 -10.59 20.63
CA LYS A 35 1.00 -11.29 20.76
C LYS A 35 -0.22 -10.38 20.61
N ILE A 36 -0.16 -9.46 19.64
CA ILE A 36 -1.30 -8.62 19.26
C ILE A 36 -2.09 -9.32 18.17
N ASN A 37 -3.39 -9.53 18.40
CA ASN A 37 -4.30 -10.01 17.37
C ASN A 37 -4.69 -8.87 16.44
N GLY A 38 -4.75 -9.16 15.14
CA GLY A 38 -5.17 -8.19 14.14
C GLY A 38 -4.92 -8.70 12.73
N LYS A 39 -5.05 -7.80 11.75
CA LYS A 39 -4.83 -8.11 10.34
C LYS A 39 -3.98 -7.02 9.70
N VAL A 40 -2.93 -7.43 9.02
CA VAL A 40 -2.16 -6.56 8.11
C VAL A 40 -2.65 -6.84 6.69
N ILE A 41 -3.00 -5.78 5.96
CA ILE A 41 -3.41 -5.87 4.55
C ILE A 41 -2.40 -5.06 3.73
N LEU A 42 -1.76 -5.71 2.77
CA LEU A 42 -0.97 -5.03 1.74
C LEU A 42 -1.90 -4.72 0.56
N LEU A 43 -2.25 -3.43 0.39
CA LEU A 43 -3.14 -2.97 -0.68
C LEU A 43 -2.35 -2.19 -1.73
N GLY A 44 -2.27 -2.71 -2.94
CA GLY A 44 -1.68 -2.00 -4.08
C GLY A 44 -2.63 -0.90 -4.58
N THR A 45 -2.11 0.31 -4.76
CA THR A 45 -2.89 1.48 -5.22
C THR A 45 -2.39 1.93 -6.61
N PRO A 46 -3.03 1.49 -7.71
CA PRO A 46 -2.54 1.77 -9.05
C PRO A 46 -2.84 3.21 -9.48
N ALA A 47 -2.11 3.67 -10.49
CA ALA A 47 -2.38 4.92 -11.21
C ALA A 47 -2.51 6.15 -10.29
N GLU A 48 -1.53 6.31 -9.40
CA GLU A 48 -1.44 7.42 -8.47
C GLU A 48 -1.19 8.74 -9.20
N GLU A 49 -0.36 8.72 -10.25
CA GLU A 49 0.06 9.90 -11.02
C GLU A 49 -1.08 10.62 -11.78
N GLY A 50 -2.30 10.07 -11.79
CA GLY A 50 -3.44 10.73 -12.45
C GLY A 50 -4.64 9.85 -12.80
N GLY A 51 -4.60 8.54 -12.51
CA GLY A 51 -5.72 7.63 -12.80
C GLY A 51 -6.70 7.43 -11.65
N PHE A 52 -6.51 8.12 -10.52
CA PHE A 52 -7.41 8.10 -9.36
C PHE A 52 -7.66 6.71 -8.77
N GLY A 53 -6.72 5.77 -8.89
CA GLY A 53 -6.96 4.38 -8.49
C GLY A 53 -7.34 4.20 -7.01
N LYS A 54 -6.81 5.05 -6.11
CA LYS A 54 -7.23 5.07 -4.69
C LYS A 54 -8.70 5.43 -4.51
N ILE A 55 -9.21 6.39 -5.27
CA ILE A 55 -10.61 6.82 -5.22
C ILE A 55 -11.51 5.65 -5.63
N LEU A 56 -11.21 5.00 -6.75
CA LEU A 56 -11.97 3.83 -7.22
C LEU A 56 -11.94 2.65 -6.24
N LEU A 57 -10.81 2.42 -5.57
CA LEU A 57 -10.69 1.40 -4.52
C LEU A 57 -11.54 1.75 -3.30
N TYR A 58 -11.52 3.02 -2.89
CA TYR A 58 -12.34 3.53 -1.79
C TYR A 58 -13.83 3.39 -2.07
N GLU A 59 -14.30 3.84 -3.23
CA GLU A 59 -15.71 3.73 -3.63
C GLU A 59 -16.19 2.28 -3.74
N ARG A 60 -15.28 1.33 -4.00
CA ARG A 60 -15.57 -0.11 -4.07
C ARG A 60 -15.39 -0.83 -2.73
N GLY A 61 -15.20 -0.10 -1.64
CA GLY A 61 -15.13 -0.65 -0.29
C GLY A 61 -13.84 -1.39 0.05
N ALA A 62 -12.74 -1.15 -0.69
CA ALA A 62 -11.45 -1.80 -0.43
C ALA A 62 -10.89 -1.47 0.97
N TYR A 63 -11.35 -0.37 1.58
CA TYR A 63 -10.88 0.15 2.86
C TYR A 63 -11.83 -0.13 4.04
N ASP A 64 -13.03 -0.69 3.80
CA ASP A 64 -14.13 -0.76 4.78
C ASP A 64 -13.80 -1.48 6.09
N LYS A 65 -12.73 -2.29 6.12
CA LYS A 65 -12.30 -3.08 7.28
C LYS A 65 -10.93 -2.67 7.80
N MET A 66 -10.44 -1.49 7.42
CA MET A 66 -9.14 -0.97 7.82
C MET A 66 -9.32 0.14 8.86
N ASP A 67 -8.73 -0.05 10.04
CA ASP A 67 -8.74 0.98 11.09
C ASP A 67 -7.69 2.06 10.85
N VAL A 68 -6.57 1.70 10.20
CA VAL A 68 -5.43 2.59 9.91
C VAL A 68 -4.83 2.21 8.55
N CYS A 69 -4.39 3.22 7.79
CA CYS A 69 -3.65 3.04 6.54
C CYS A 69 -2.28 3.71 6.63
N LEU A 70 -1.25 3.01 6.11
CA LEU A 70 0.13 3.50 6.02
C LEU A 70 0.56 3.47 4.55
N MET A 71 1.44 4.38 4.16
CA MET A 71 2.04 4.43 2.83
C MET A 71 3.45 3.83 2.85
#